data_AF-A0A382DDP9-F1
#
_entry.id   AF-A0A382DDP9-F1
#
_cell.length_a   1.000
_cell.length_b   1.000
_cell.length_c   1.000
_cell.angle_alpha   90.00
_cell.angle_beta   90.00
_cell.angle_gamma   90.00
#
_symmetry.space_group_name_H-M   'P 1'
#
loop_
_entity.id
_entity.type
_entity.pdbx_description
1 polymer ?
#
loop_
_entity_poly.entity_id
_entity_poly.type
_entity_poly.pdbx_seq_one_letter_code
_entity_poly.pdbx_strand_id
1 'polypeptide(L)'
;MAQDREIRNPYYADSTKNLIVADFVYPDGTSQTVSIGNTPKGEKDNPDWKEVFNNFTHNEINLITKKKADEHHANQAVRIAEEKAAIDKGKNEALFAAKVDAFEIPEIKTSKNRALKSKVRKATNMVEIMAYSAAIILEENAKPEEKPKAKA
;
A
#
# COMPACT_ATOMS: atom_id res chain seq x y z
N MET A 1 24.42 -22.93 26.06
CA MET A 1 23.39 -22.45 27.00
C MET A 1 22.13 -22.31 26.18
N ALA A 2 21.25 -23.33 26.19
CA ALA A 2 19.93 -23.19 25.61
C ALA A 2 19.22 -22.13 26.46
N GLN A 3 18.91 -20.98 25.89
CA GLN A 3 18.10 -19.97 26.58
C GLN A 3 16.74 -20.63 26.86
N ASP A 4 16.27 -20.58 28.10
CA ASP A 4 14.89 -20.94 28.45
C ASP A 4 13.98 -20.10 27.55
N ARG A 5 13.45 -20.69 26.48
CA ARG A 5 12.55 -20.03 25.53
C ARG A 5 11.46 -21.03 25.19
N GLU A 6 10.24 -20.55 25.09
CA GLU A 6 9.09 -21.36 24.71
C GLU A 6 8.82 -21.16 23.22
N ILE A 7 8.76 -22.27 22.47
CA ILE A 7 8.39 -22.24 21.05
C ILE A 7 6.86 -22.25 20.96
N ARG A 8 6.27 -21.22 20.34
CA ARG A 8 4.83 -21.12 20.09
C ARG A 8 4.50 -20.99 18.60
N ASN A 9 3.30 -21.46 18.25
CA ASN A 9 2.70 -21.34 16.92
C ASN A 9 3.60 -21.77 15.73
N PRO A 10 4.26 -22.94 15.77
CA PRO A 10 5.06 -23.40 14.64
C PRO A 10 4.16 -23.67 13.42
N TYR A 11 4.52 -23.12 12.26
CA TYR A 11 3.85 -23.37 10.98
C TYR A 11 4.86 -23.49 9.84
N TYR A 12 4.51 -24.24 8.80
CA TYR A 12 5.35 -24.33 7.60
C TYR A 12 5.24 -23.06 6.78
N ALA A 13 6.39 -22.48 6.44
CA ALA A 13 6.44 -21.28 5.60
C ALA A 13 6.10 -21.58 4.13
N ASP A 14 6.34 -22.80 3.69
CA ASP A 14 6.18 -23.22 2.30
C ASP A 14 5.62 -24.64 2.16
N SER A 15 5.28 -25.02 0.93
CA SER A 15 4.85 -26.38 0.60
C SER A 15 5.98 -27.40 0.65
N THR A 16 7.24 -26.96 0.64
CA THR A 16 8.41 -27.84 0.71
C THR A 16 8.66 -28.38 2.12
N LYS A 17 8.05 -27.73 3.14
CA LYS A 17 8.12 -28.10 4.56
C LYS A 17 9.55 -28.15 5.11
N ASN A 18 10.45 -27.39 4.50
CA ASN A 18 11.85 -27.29 4.91
C ASN A 18 12.13 -26.03 5.75
N LEU A 19 11.12 -25.17 5.90
CA LEU A 19 11.19 -23.93 6.66
C LEU A 19 9.97 -23.86 7.58
N ILE A 20 10.23 -23.77 8.88
CA ILE A 20 9.22 -23.58 9.92
C ILE A 20 9.39 -22.16 10.45
N VAL A 21 8.30 -21.43 10.58
CA VAL A 21 8.27 -20.16 11.31
C VAL A 21 7.60 -20.40 12.65
N ALA A 22 8.21 -19.93 13.72
CA ALA A 22 7.69 -20.06 15.07
C ALA A 22 7.99 -18.79 15.88
N ASP A 23 7.22 -18.56 16.93
CA ASP A 23 7.42 -17.47 17.87
C ASP A 23 8.22 -18.00 19.07
N PHE A 24 9.41 -17.44 19.31
CA PHE A 24 10.20 -17.69 20.51
C PHE A 24 9.77 -16.71 21.59
N VAL A 25 9.16 -17.23 22.65
CA VAL A 25 8.74 -16.44 23.81
C VAL A 25 9.77 -16.62 24.91
N TYR A 26 10.39 -15.52 25.32
CA TYR A 26 11.39 -15.50 26.38
C TYR A 26 10.73 -15.25 27.75
N PRO A 27 11.39 -15.62 28.87
CA PRO A 27 10.86 -15.46 30.22
C PRO A 27 10.63 -14.01 30.64
N ASP A 28 11.30 -13.07 29.99
CA ASP A 28 11.10 -11.62 30.15
C ASP A 28 9.80 -11.11 29.48
N GLY A 29 9.05 -12.01 28.83
CA GLY A 29 7.79 -11.70 28.13
C GLY A 29 8.01 -11.17 26.70
N THR A 30 9.25 -11.02 26.25
CA THR A 30 9.52 -10.65 24.86
C THR A 30 9.27 -11.85 23.94
N SER A 31 8.80 -11.57 22.72
CA SER A 31 8.60 -12.60 21.70
C SER A 31 9.29 -12.22 20.40
N GLN A 32 9.98 -13.17 19.79
CA GLN A 32 10.58 -13.00 18.47
C GLN A 32 10.05 -14.06 17.50
N THR A 33 9.48 -13.62 16.38
CA THR A 33 9.14 -14.54 15.27
C THR A 33 10.42 -14.86 14.50
N VAL A 34 10.76 -16.14 14.44
CA VAL A 34 11.99 -16.64 13.79
C VAL A 34 11.67 -17.67 12.72
N SER A 35 12.54 -17.74 11.72
CA SER A 35 12.48 -18.72 10.63
C SER A 35 13.55 -19.78 10.84
N ILE A 36 13.12 -21.02 11.09
CA ILE A 36 13.94 -22.19 11.37
C ILE A 36 14.00 -23.03 10.09
N GLY A 37 15.14 -23.04 9.42
CA GLY A 37 15.38 -23.82 8.20
C GLY A 37 16.12 -25.12 8.48
N ASN A 38 15.73 -26.18 7.79
CA ASN A 38 16.53 -27.42 7.68
C ASN A 38 16.60 -27.82 6.21
N THR A 39 17.38 -27.07 5.44
CA THR A 39 17.52 -27.29 3.99
C THR A 39 18.87 -27.93 3.66
N PRO A 40 18.94 -28.83 2.66
CA PRO A 40 20.19 -29.49 2.25
C PRO A 40 21.30 -28.53 1.77
N LYS A 41 20.93 -27.30 1.34
CA LYS A 41 21.84 -26.23 0.90
C LYS A 41 22.10 -25.16 1.96
N GLY A 42 21.44 -25.23 3.12
CA GLY A 42 21.51 -24.24 4.20
C GLY A 42 21.99 -24.87 5.53
N GLU A 43 21.36 -24.48 6.64
CA GLU A 43 21.62 -25.01 7.98
C GLU A 43 21.18 -26.48 8.08
N LYS A 44 22.08 -27.38 7.70
CA LYS A 44 21.94 -28.81 7.93
C LYS A 44 22.18 -29.06 9.43
N ASP A 45 21.18 -29.63 10.12
CA ASP A 45 21.18 -29.88 11.58
C ASP A 45 20.98 -28.66 12.49
N ASN A 46 20.05 -27.77 12.15
CA ASN A 46 19.63 -26.72 13.09
C ASN A 46 19.07 -27.34 14.40
N PRO A 47 19.63 -27.03 15.60
CA PRO A 47 19.14 -27.55 16.88
C PRO A 47 17.70 -27.12 17.19
N ASP A 48 17.30 -25.93 16.74
CA ASP A 48 15.96 -25.37 16.94
C ASP A 48 14.93 -26.17 16.13
N TRP A 49 15.33 -26.73 14.98
CA TRP A 49 14.48 -27.68 14.23
C TRP A 49 14.20 -28.94 15.04
N LYS A 50 15.23 -29.51 15.69
CA LYS A 50 15.07 -30.69 16.55
C LYS A 50 14.19 -30.38 17.76
N GLU A 51 14.36 -29.20 18.34
CA GLU A 51 13.55 -28.71 19.47
C GLU A 51 12.07 -28.58 19.08
N VAL A 52 11.75 -28.04 17.90
CA VAL A 52 10.37 -27.97 17.38
C VAL A 52 9.76 -29.36 17.28
N PHE A 53 10.44 -30.34 16.67
CA PHE A 53 9.90 -31.69 16.49
C PHE A 53 9.90 -32.54 17.76
N ASN A 54 10.63 -32.14 18.80
CA ASN A 54 10.52 -32.75 20.13
C ASN A 54 9.23 -32.32 20.85
N ASN A 55 8.77 -31.09 20.60
CA ASN A 55 7.60 -30.50 21.27
C ASN A 55 6.31 -30.58 20.44
N PHE A 56 6.43 -30.61 19.10
CA PHE A 56 5.30 -30.56 18.17
C PHE A 56 5.41 -31.64 17.10
N THR A 57 4.30 -32.28 16.80
CA THR A 57 4.20 -33.26 15.72
C THR A 57 3.97 -32.58 14.37
N HIS A 58 4.35 -33.26 13.29
CA HIS A 58 4.11 -32.81 11.91
C HIS A 58 2.62 -32.49 11.66
N ASN A 59 1.71 -33.27 12.28
CA ASN A 59 0.28 -33.09 12.12
C ASN A 59 -0.23 -31.81 12.78
N GLU A 60 0.27 -31.48 13.98
CA GLU A 60 -0.07 -30.23 14.67
C GLU A 60 0.42 -29.01 13.89
N ILE A 61 1.66 -29.05 13.38
CA ILE A 61 2.22 -27.96 12.56
C ILE A 61 1.40 -27.79 11.27
N ASN A 62 0.99 -28.88 10.60
CA ASN A 62 0.13 -28.78 9.42
C ASN A 62 -1.25 -28.19 9.74
N LEU A 63 -1.83 -28.51 10.90
CA LEU A 63 -3.12 -27.97 11.33
C LEU A 63 -3.04 -26.47 11.61
N ILE A 64 -1.97 -26.01 12.28
CA ILE A 64 -1.68 -24.59 12.50
C ILE A 64 -1.44 -23.88 11.16
N THR A 65 -0.67 -24.50 10.26
CA THR A 65 -0.39 -23.96 8.92
C THR A 65 -1.69 -23.74 8.14
N LYS A 66 -2.60 -24.72 8.14
CA LYS A 66 -3.90 -24.60 7.49
C LYS A 66 -4.74 -23.49 8.12
N LYS A 67 -4.80 -23.44 9.45
CA LYS A 67 -5.53 -22.39 10.18
C LYS A 67 -5.02 -20.99 9.82
N LYS A 68 -3.69 -20.79 9.80
CA LYS A 68 -3.08 -19.52 9.37
C LYS A 68 -3.36 -19.18 7.92
N ALA A 69 -3.32 -20.17 7.03
CA ALA A 69 -3.66 -19.97 5.63
C ALA A 69 -5.12 -19.53 5.48
N ASP A 70 -6.05 -20.23 6.16
CA ASP A 70 -7.48 -19.92 6.16
C ASP A 70 -7.76 -18.52 6.74
N GLU A 71 -7.11 -18.14 7.85
CA GLU A 71 -7.20 -16.80 8.44
C GLU A 71 -6.64 -15.72 7.49
N HIS A 72 -5.50 -15.98 6.85
CA HIS A 72 -4.93 -15.07 5.85
C HIS A 72 -5.88 -14.92 4.66
N HIS A 73 -6.42 -16.02 4.13
CA HIS A 73 -7.38 -16.00 3.04
C HIS A 73 -8.69 -15.27 3.40
N ALA A 74 -9.23 -15.50 4.60
CA ALA A 74 -10.43 -14.81 5.08
C ALA A 74 -10.22 -13.28 5.15
N ASN A 75 -9.04 -12.85 5.60
CA ASN A 75 -8.73 -11.43 5.77
C ASN A 75 -8.20 -10.75 4.48
N GLN A 76 -7.86 -11.52 3.44
CA GLN A 76 -7.37 -10.96 2.18
C GLN A 76 -8.41 -10.11 1.46
N ALA A 77 -9.67 -10.53 1.43
CA ALA A 77 -10.73 -9.76 0.77
C ALA A 77 -10.93 -8.39 1.44
N VAL A 78 -10.89 -8.35 2.78
CA VAL A 78 -11.00 -7.11 3.57
C VAL A 78 -9.79 -6.22 3.30
N ARG A 79 -8.57 -6.76 3.37
CA ARG A 79 -7.33 -6.01 3.11
C ARG A 79 -7.30 -5.41 1.70
N ILE A 80 -7.67 -6.19 0.69
CA ILE A 80 -7.74 -5.73 -0.70
C ILE A 80 -8.79 -4.63 -0.86
N ALA A 81 -9.94 -4.75 -0.19
CA ALA A 81 -10.99 -3.73 -0.23
C ALA A 81 -10.54 -2.42 0.44
N GLU A 82 -9.89 -2.50 1.61
CA GLU A 82 -9.33 -1.36 2.33
C GLU A 82 -8.22 -0.67 1.53
N GLU A 83 -7.29 -1.44 0.96
CA GLU A 83 -6.21 -0.92 0.12
C GLU A 83 -6.77 -0.21 -1.11
N LYS A 84 -7.75 -0.81 -1.79
CA LYS A 84 -8.42 -0.19 -2.93
C LYS A 84 -9.13 1.11 -2.53
N ALA A 85 -9.86 1.12 -1.40
CA ALA A 85 -10.53 2.31 -0.89
C ALA A 85 -9.52 3.44 -0.55
N ALA A 86 -8.37 3.10 0.03
CA ALA A 86 -7.31 4.04 0.32
C ALA A 86 -6.69 4.64 -0.95
N ILE A 87 -6.43 3.80 -1.96
CA ILE A 87 -5.92 4.24 -3.27
C ILE A 87 -6.94 5.15 -3.96
N ASP A 88 -8.22 4.79 -3.98
CA ASP A 88 -9.27 5.58 -4.62
C ASP A 88 -9.47 6.93 -3.92
N LYS A 89 -9.38 6.95 -2.58
CA LYS A 89 -9.36 8.20 -1.81
C LYS A 89 -8.17 9.08 -2.18
N GLY A 90 -6.96 8.52 -2.19
CA GLY A 90 -5.75 9.26 -2.56
C GLY A 90 -5.80 9.83 -3.98
N LYS A 91 -6.34 9.07 -4.94
CA LYS A 91 -6.57 9.54 -6.31
C LYS A 91 -7.54 10.72 -6.36
N ASN A 92 -8.64 10.65 -5.61
CA ASN A 92 -9.63 11.72 -5.58
C ASN A 92 -9.09 12.99 -4.93
N GLU A 93 -8.31 12.86 -3.86
CA GLU A 93 -7.62 13.98 -3.21
C GLU A 93 -6.60 14.63 -4.14
N ALA A 94 -5.77 13.84 -4.82
CA ALA A 94 -4.82 14.34 -5.82
C ALA A 94 -5.52 15.05 -7.00
N LEU A 95 -6.65 14.49 -7.46
CA LEU A 95 -7.45 15.11 -8.52
C LEU A 95 -8.05 16.44 -8.06
N PHE A 96 -8.51 16.53 -6.82
CA PHE A 96 -9.03 17.77 -6.24
C PHE A 96 -7.94 18.83 -6.10
N ALA A 97 -6.78 18.46 -5.55
CA ALA A 97 -5.63 19.35 -5.42
C ALA A 97 -5.19 19.91 -6.78
N ALA A 98 -5.03 19.05 -7.79
CA ALA A 98 -4.65 19.50 -9.13
C ALA A 98 -5.68 20.45 -9.78
N LYS A 99 -6.97 20.28 -9.47
CA LYS A 99 -8.00 21.25 -9.92
C LYS A 99 -7.82 22.60 -9.23
N VAL A 100 -7.56 22.61 -7.93
CA VAL A 100 -7.29 23.84 -7.17
C VAL A 100 -6.08 24.54 -7.75
N ASP A 101 -4.97 23.82 -7.92
CA ASP A 101 -3.72 24.34 -8.49
C ASP A 101 -3.94 24.95 -9.88
N ALA A 102 -4.72 24.28 -10.74
CA ALA A 102 -5.06 24.81 -12.06
C ALA A 102 -5.80 26.16 -11.99
N PHE A 103 -6.64 26.39 -10.96
CA PHE A 103 -7.32 27.68 -10.77
C PHE A 103 -6.44 28.78 -10.18
N GLU A 104 -5.27 28.43 -9.63
CA GLU A 104 -4.29 29.41 -9.14
C GLU A 104 -3.44 30.00 -10.28
N ILE A 105 -3.37 29.33 -11.42
CA ILE A 105 -2.68 29.82 -12.63
C ILE A 105 -3.28 31.17 -13.07
N PRO A 106 -2.47 32.25 -13.22
CA PRO A 106 -2.97 33.61 -13.48
C PRO A 106 -3.89 33.73 -14.69
N GLU A 107 -3.54 33.09 -15.79
CA GLU A 107 -4.29 33.05 -17.04
C GLU A 107 -5.67 32.42 -16.80
N ILE A 108 -5.74 31.31 -16.06
CA ILE A 108 -6.99 30.60 -15.77
C ILE A 108 -7.85 31.38 -14.77
N LYS A 109 -7.22 31.98 -13.77
CA LYS A 109 -7.86 32.80 -12.75
C LYS A 109 -8.55 34.02 -13.36
N THR A 110 -7.86 34.70 -14.28
CA THR A 110 -8.36 35.92 -14.95
C THR A 110 -9.26 35.63 -16.15
N SER A 111 -9.19 34.41 -16.70
CA SER A 111 -9.97 34.03 -17.87
C SER A 111 -11.47 34.27 -17.71
N LYS A 112 -12.10 34.85 -18.74
CA LYS A 112 -13.56 35.01 -18.81
C LYS A 112 -14.26 33.75 -19.35
N ASN A 113 -13.52 32.75 -19.84
CA ASN A 113 -14.11 31.54 -20.44
C ASN A 113 -14.71 30.61 -19.37
N ARG A 114 -15.99 30.84 -19.05
CA ARG A 114 -16.74 30.06 -18.04
C ARG A 114 -16.93 28.60 -18.47
N ALA A 115 -17.02 28.33 -19.76
CA ALA A 115 -17.25 26.97 -20.28
C ALA A 115 -16.05 26.06 -20.04
N LEU A 116 -14.83 26.50 -20.39
CA LEU A 116 -13.61 25.73 -20.14
C LEU A 116 -13.32 25.59 -18.65
N LYS A 117 -13.53 26.64 -17.85
CA LYS A 117 -13.41 26.54 -16.38
C LYS A 117 -14.38 25.54 -15.77
N SER A 118 -15.59 25.41 -16.32
CA SER A 118 -16.54 24.37 -15.88
C SER A 118 -16.02 22.97 -16.19
N LYS A 119 -15.38 22.77 -17.35
CA LYS A 119 -14.75 21.50 -17.72
C LYS A 119 -13.58 21.13 -16.80
N VAL A 120 -12.71 22.08 -16.42
CA VAL A 120 -11.64 21.85 -15.42
C VAL A 120 -12.21 21.34 -14.09
N ARG A 121 -13.28 21.97 -13.57
CA ARG A 121 -13.93 21.52 -12.30
C ARG A 121 -14.51 20.11 -12.40
N LYS A 122 -15.09 19.77 -13.56
CA LYS A 122 -15.76 18.49 -13.81
C LYS A 122 -14.83 17.38 -14.31
N ALA A 123 -13.56 17.69 -14.57
CA ALA A 123 -12.58 16.71 -15.06
C ALA A 123 -12.48 15.49 -14.15
N THR A 124 -12.40 14.30 -14.73
CA THR A 124 -12.39 13.02 -14.01
C THR A 124 -10.99 12.42 -13.88
N ASN A 125 -10.02 12.97 -14.61
CA ASN A 125 -8.64 12.52 -14.63
C ASN A 125 -7.69 13.71 -14.86
N MET A 126 -6.40 13.48 -14.60
CA MET A 126 -5.36 14.52 -14.71
C MET A 126 -5.20 15.05 -16.14
N VAL A 127 -5.35 14.19 -17.15
CA VAL A 127 -5.19 14.55 -18.56
C VAL A 127 -6.24 15.57 -18.98
N GLU A 128 -7.49 15.39 -18.56
CA GLU A 128 -8.56 16.37 -18.78
C GLU A 128 -8.27 17.71 -18.11
N ILE A 129 -7.80 17.71 -16.86
CA ILE A 129 -7.40 18.95 -16.15
C ILE A 129 -6.34 19.68 -16.97
N MET A 130 -5.27 18.99 -17.36
CA MET A 130 -4.15 19.57 -18.11
C MET A 130 -4.60 20.09 -19.48
N ALA A 131 -5.37 19.31 -20.24
CA ALA A 131 -5.83 19.69 -21.58
C ALA A 131 -6.72 20.95 -21.55
N TYR A 132 -7.69 21.00 -20.63
CA TYR A 132 -8.56 22.18 -20.51
C TYR A 132 -7.83 23.39 -19.95
N SER A 133 -6.90 23.18 -19.02
CA SER A 133 -6.05 24.26 -18.48
C SER A 133 -5.17 24.86 -19.58
N ALA A 134 -4.49 24.02 -20.37
CA ALA A 134 -3.68 24.46 -21.51
C ALA A 134 -4.51 25.21 -22.55
N ALA A 135 -5.73 24.74 -22.85
CA ALA A 135 -6.63 25.43 -23.78
C ALA A 135 -6.98 26.85 -23.30
N ILE A 136 -7.24 27.04 -21.99
CA ILE A 136 -7.50 28.37 -21.41
C ILE A 136 -6.25 29.24 -21.51
N ILE A 137 -5.08 28.71 -21.13
CA ILE A 137 -3.81 29.45 -21.16
C ILE A 137 -3.51 29.94 -22.58
N LEU A 138 -3.66 29.07 -23.59
CA LEU A 138 -3.47 29.44 -24.99
C LEU A 138 -4.47 30.50 -25.45
N GLU A 139 -5.74 30.40 -25.04
CA GLU A 139 -6.77 31.38 -25.39
C GLU A 139 -6.48 32.75 -24.77
N GLU A 140 -6.05 32.81 -23.51
CA GLU A 140 -5.71 34.08 -22.86
C GLU A 140 -4.43 34.70 -23.45
N ASN A 141 -3.41 33.89 -23.74
CA ASN A 141 -2.17 34.38 -24.35
C ASN A 141 -2.33 34.82 -25.81
N ALA A 142 -3.33 34.27 -26.52
CA ALA A 142 -3.65 34.70 -27.88
C ALA A 142 -4.46 36.01 -27.92
N LYS A 143 -4.99 36.50 -26.79
CA LYS A 143 -5.70 37.79 -26.75
C LYS A 143 -4.67 38.92 -26.82
N PRO A 144 -4.89 39.94 -27.67
CA PRO A 144 -4.04 41.12 -27.67
C PRO A 144 -4.13 41.80 -26.29
N GLU A 145 -2.99 42.26 -25.76
CA GLU A 145 -2.94 42.96 -24.47
C GLU A 145 -3.99 44.10 -24.44
N GLU A 146 -5.06 43.94 -23.66
CA GLU A 146 -6.00 45.02 -23.40
C GLU A 146 -5.26 46.10 -22.59
N LYS A 147 -4.79 47.15 -23.28
CA LYS A 147 -4.23 48.35 -22.64
C LYS A 147 -5.18 48.82 -21.54
N PRO A 148 -4.69 49.11 -20.33
CA PRO A 148 -5.55 49.48 -19.21
C PRO A 148 -6.35 50.73 -19.59
N LYS A 149 -7.68 50.63 -19.51
CA LYS A 149 -8.58 51.76 -19.75
C LYS A 149 -8.19 52.90 -18.81
N ALA A 150 -7.69 53.98 -19.38
CA ALA A 150 -7.42 55.22 -18.67
C ALA A 150 -8.70 55.63 -17.92
N LYS A 151 -8.59 55.82 -16.61
CA LYS A 151 -9.68 56.38 -15.81
C LYS A 151 -9.96 57.79 -16.31
N ALA A 152 -11.19 58.02 -16.78
CA ALA A 152 -11.73 59.35 -17.06
C ALA A 152 -12.23 59.99 -15.77
#